data_AF-H2ZTC1-F1
#
_entry.id   AF-H2ZTC1-F1
#
_cell.length_a   1.000
_cell.length_b   1.000
_cell.length_c   1.000
_cell.angle_alpha   90.00
_cell.angle_beta   90.00
_cell.angle_gamma   90.00
#
_symmetry.space_group_name_H-M   'P 1'
#
loop_
_entity.id
_entity.type
_entity.pdbx_description
1 polymer ?
#
loop_
_entity_poly.entity_id
_entity_poly.type
_entity_poly.pdbx_seq_one_letter_code
_entity_poly.pdbx_strand_id
1 'polypeptide(L)'
;MFYGSPMSMSPPFKNKFKRQSRTFTQVLNRTLSYRDRCSVAGIIQVIDDPAELSTQISAPGVLKIFGDGICSGTNYKSVLATPYSSAQELVKEALERYSLCKTQAGKFVLCDVIGKFEGVEKYWKMECLRALGDNERPLLIQDLWKPKEGFARRFEIRMRTEVEEMAAKETDTVTASK
;
A
#
# COMPACT_ATOMS: atom_id res chain seq x y z
N MET A 1 -86.40 10.48 -8.13
CA MET A 1 -85.49 9.37 -7.76
C MET A 1 -84.80 8.94 -9.03
N PHE A 2 -83.49 8.98 -9.26
CA PHE A 2 -82.29 9.38 -8.52
C PHE A 2 -81.23 9.80 -9.57
N TYR A 3 -80.26 10.61 -9.14
CA TYR A 3 -79.18 11.19 -9.95
C TYR A 3 -78.32 10.15 -10.68
N GLY A 4 -78.03 10.39 -11.96
CA GLY A 4 -77.00 9.67 -12.72
C GLY A 4 -75.60 9.98 -12.18
N SER A 5 -74.86 8.94 -11.80
CA SER A 5 -73.48 9.01 -11.30
C SER A 5 -72.46 8.76 -12.42
N PRO A 6 -71.23 9.30 -12.31
CA PRO A 6 -70.34 9.52 -13.45
C PRO A 6 -69.48 8.31 -13.82
N MET A 7 -69.04 8.30 -15.10
CA MET A 7 -68.06 7.38 -15.67
C MET A 7 -66.76 7.37 -14.85
N SER A 8 -66.39 6.20 -14.33
CA SER A 8 -65.06 5.92 -13.80
C SER A 8 -64.26 5.15 -14.86
N MET A 9 -63.31 5.83 -15.50
CA MET A 9 -62.34 5.21 -16.40
C MET A 9 -61.19 4.62 -15.56
N SER A 10 -61.08 3.29 -15.54
CA SER A 10 -59.92 2.62 -14.95
C SER A 10 -58.76 2.58 -15.96
N PRO A 11 -57.52 2.91 -15.58
CA PRO A 11 -56.38 2.80 -16.48
C PRO A 11 -55.95 1.32 -16.67
N PRO A 12 -55.29 0.99 -17.79
CA PRO A 12 -55.00 -0.38 -18.16
C PRO A 12 -54.03 -1.04 -17.18
N PHE A 13 -54.27 -2.33 -16.92
CA PHE A 13 -53.41 -3.21 -16.13
C PHE A 13 -51.99 -3.23 -16.71
N LYS A 14 -51.02 -2.68 -15.97
CA LYS A 14 -49.59 -2.83 -16.27
C LYS A 14 -49.18 -4.27 -15.97
N ASN A 15 -49.08 -5.09 -17.00
CA ASN A 15 -48.40 -6.37 -16.92
C ASN A 15 -46.97 -6.13 -16.44
N LYS A 16 -46.66 -6.52 -15.21
CA LYS A 16 -45.29 -6.50 -14.68
C LYS A 16 -44.50 -7.59 -15.39
N PHE A 17 -43.93 -7.27 -16.55
CA PHE A 17 -42.82 -8.04 -17.08
C PHE A 17 -41.71 -8.00 -16.03
N LYS A 18 -41.61 -9.10 -15.29
CA LYS A 18 -40.57 -9.34 -14.29
C LYS A 18 -39.26 -9.47 -15.05
N ARG A 19 -38.62 -8.32 -15.31
CA ARG A 19 -37.28 -8.23 -15.87
C ARG A 19 -36.37 -8.94 -14.87
N GLN A 20 -36.01 -10.20 -15.17
CA GLN A 20 -34.94 -10.89 -14.45
C GLN A 20 -33.64 -10.17 -14.78
N SER A 21 -33.32 -9.09 -14.08
CA SER A 21 -31.98 -8.49 -14.08
C SER A 21 -31.10 -9.31 -13.15
N ARG A 22 -30.75 -10.52 -13.55
CA ARG A 22 -29.57 -11.19 -13.03
C ARG A 22 -28.63 -11.34 -14.22
N THR A 23 -27.34 -11.13 -13.96
CA THR A 23 -26.20 -11.26 -14.87
C THR A 23 -25.91 -10.09 -15.81
N PHE A 24 -25.50 -8.95 -15.24
CA PHE A 24 -24.46 -8.12 -15.89
C PHE A 24 -23.37 -7.60 -14.93
N THR A 25 -23.50 -7.84 -13.62
CA THR A 25 -22.57 -7.30 -12.61
C THR A 25 -21.39 -8.22 -12.27
N GLN A 26 -21.22 -9.34 -12.98
CA GLN A 26 -20.18 -10.33 -12.64
C GLN A 26 -18.89 -10.17 -13.46
N VAL A 27 -18.93 -9.44 -14.57
CA VAL A 27 -17.76 -9.28 -15.46
C VAL A 27 -16.94 -8.04 -15.11
N LEU A 28 -17.59 -6.95 -14.65
CA LEU A 28 -16.90 -5.70 -14.30
C LEU A 28 -16.20 -5.72 -12.94
N ASN A 29 -16.60 -6.62 -12.03
CA ASN A 29 -15.92 -6.77 -10.73
C ASN A 29 -14.62 -7.58 -10.82
N ARG A 30 -14.35 -8.23 -11.97
CA ARG A 30 -13.16 -9.06 -12.16
C ARG A 30 -11.95 -8.24 -12.63
N THR A 31 -12.16 -7.07 -13.23
CA THR A 31 -11.08 -6.21 -13.75
C THR A 31 -10.65 -5.10 -12.80
N LEU A 32 -11.41 -4.83 -11.73
CA LEU A 32 -11.09 -3.79 -10.73
C LEU A 32 -10.81 -4.35 -9.34
N SER A 33 -10.74 -5.68 -9.21
CA SER A 33 -10.31 -6.29 -7.96
C SER A 33 -8.80 -6.03 -7.80
N TYR A 34 -8.45 -5.12 -6.89
CA TYR A 34 -7.08 -4.83 -6.42
C TYR A 34 -6.35 -6.07 -5.84
N ARG A 35 -6.99 -7.24 -5.86
CA ARG A 35 -6.52 -8.48 -5.23
C ARG A 35 -5.91 -9.48 -6.20
N ASP A 36 -6.05 -9.31 -7.50
CA ASP A 36 -5.42 -10.22 -8.47
C ASP A 36 -4.02 -9.71 -8.85
N ARG A 37 -3.14 -9.63 -7.85
CA ARG A 37 -1.70 -9.53 -8.14
C ARG A 37 -1.27 -10.90 -8.60
N CYS A 38 -0.88 -11.01 -9.89
CA CYS A 38 -0.25 -12.20 -10.44
C CYS A 38 0.88 -12.67 -9.52
N SER A 39 0.98 -13.99 -9.38
CA SER A 39 1.99 -14.63 -8.54
C SER A 39 3.39 -14.14 -8.92
N VAL A 40 4.08 -13.53 -7.96
CA VAL A 40 5.42 -12.90 -8.15
C VAL A 40 6.51 -13.91 -8.54
N ALA A 41 6.21 -15.22 -8.51
CA ALA A 41 7.07 -16.24 -9.11
C ALA A 41 7.36 -15.95 -10.61
N GLY A 42 6.42 -15.33 -11.33
CA GLY A 42 6.62 -14.91 -12.72
C GLY A 42 7.57 -13.73 -12.90
N ILE A 43 7.71 -12.83 -11.92
CA ILE A 43 8.50 -11.59 -12.09
C ILE A 43 10.01 -11.88 -12.14
N ILE A 44 10.47 -12.87 -11.38
CA ILE A 44 11.90 -13.27 -11.36
C ILE A 44 12.25 -14.12 -12.59
N GLN A 45 11.30 -14.89 -13.14
CA GLN A 45 11.51 -15.73 -14.33
C GLN A 45 11.47 -14.96 -15.65
N VAL A 46 10.91 -13.75 -15.66
CA VAL A 46 10.63 -12.96 -16.87
C VAL A 46 11.82 -12.13 -17.36
N ILE A 47 12.91 -12.05 -16.58
CA ILE A 47 14.08 -11.22 -16.94
C ILE A 47 14.79 -11.72 -18.22
N ASP A 48 14.54 -12.94 -18.71
CA ASP A 48 15.33 -13.52 -19.81
C ASP A 48 14.53 -14.45 -20.76
N ASP A 49 13.25 -14.17 -21.02
CA ASP A 49 12.54 -14.84 -22.13
C ASP A 49 12.41 -13.89 -23.36
N PRO A 50 13.26 -14.04 -24.38
CA PRO A 50 13.27 -13.18 -25.57
C PRO A 50 12.02 -13.32 -26.46
N ALA A 51 11.11 -14.26 -26.17
CA ALA A 51 9.89 -14.49 -26.93
C ALA A 51 8.68 -13.68 -26.44
N GLU A 52 8.73 -13.11 -25.23
CA GLU A 52 7.60 -12.41 -24.62
C GLU A 52 7.76 -10.88 -24.81
N LEU A 53 7.19 -10.32 -25.89
CA LEU A 53 7.15 -8.86 -26.13
C LEU A 53 6.09 -8.13 -25.27
N SER A 54 5.27 -8.88 -24.55
CA SER A 54 4.21 -8.37 -23.66
C SER A 54 4.28 -9.03 -22.29
N THR A 55 5.49 -9.08 -21.71
CA THR A 55 5.65 -9.48 -20.32
C THR A 55 4.88 -8.49 -19.45
N GLN A 56 3.92 -8.97 -18.68
CA GLN A 56 3.06 -8.15 -17.82
C GLN A 56 3.91 -7.13 -17.04
N ILE A 57 3.78 -5.85 -17.42
CA ILE A 57 4.30 -4.72 -16.67
C ILE A 57 3.58 -4.79 -15.33
N SER A 58 4.26 -5.36 -14.35
CA SER A 58 3.78 -5.50 -12.99
C SER A 58 3.21 -4.15 -12.54
N ALA A 59 1.92 -4.14 -12.20
CA ALA A 59 1.15 -2.91 -12.10
C ALA A 59 1.79 -1.92 -11.10
N PRO A 60 1.84 -0.62 -11.43
CA PRO A 60 2.26 0.40 -10.48
C PRO A 60 1.48 0.29 -9.17
N GLY A 61 2.20 0.42 -8.07
CA GLY A 61 1.67 0.42 -6.71
C GLY A 61 1.78 1.78 -6.05
N VAL A 62 1.16 1.89 -4.88
CA VAL A 62 1.29 3.06 -4.00
C VAL A 62 1.87 2.58 -2.67
N LEU A 63 2.94 3.23 -2.22
CA LEU A 63 3.55 3.01 -0.91
C LEU A 63 3.20 4.17 0.01
N LYS A 64 2.79 3.85 1.25
CA LYS A 64 2.62 4.84 2.31
C LYS A 64 3.95 4.97 3.05
N ILE A 65 4.60 6.12 2.90
CA ILE A 65 5.89 6.40 3.52
C ILE A 65 5.67 7.39 4.66
N PHE A 66 6.00 6.96 5.87
CA PHE A 66 5.84 7.70 7.11
C PHE A 66 7.09 8.55 7.38
N GLY A 67 6.88 9.73 7.95
CA GLY A 67 7.91 10.76 8.09
C GLY A 67 8.09 11.25 9.53
N ASP A 68 7.69 10.44 10.53
CA ASP A 68 7.72 10.82 11.95
C ASP A 68 9.11 11.32 12.40
N GLY A 69 10.19 10.77 11.84
CA GLY A 69 11.59 11.17 12.13
C GLY A 69 12.11 12.39 11.36
N ILE A 70 11.37 12.91 10.38
CA ILE A 70 11.81 14.03 9.52
C ILE A 70 10.89 15.25 9.57
N CYS A 71 9.59 15.05 9.83
CA CYS A 71 8.59 16.10 9.89
C CYS A 71 7.54 15.75 10.94
N SER A 72 7.64 16.39 12.11
CA SER A 72 6.73 16.19 13.23
C SER A 72 5.28 16.47 12.86
N GLY A 73 4.36 15.59 13.26
CA GLY A 73 2.91 15.81 13.09
C GLY A 73 2.35 15.46 11.71
N THR A 74 3.12 14.80 10.86
CA THR A 74 2.65 14.34 9.53
C THR A 74 2.51 12.83 9.49
N ASN A 75 1.32 12.32 9.16
CA ASN A 75 1.04 10.88 9.16
C ASN A 75 1.89 10.11 8.14
N TYR A 76 1.62 10.30 6.84
CA TYR A 76 2.38 9.66 5.77
C TYR A 76 2.20 10.45 4.47
N LYS A 77 3.12 10.24 3.52
CA LYS A 77 2.94 10.63 2.12
C LYS A 77 2.85 9.39 1.25
N SER A 78 1.90 9.41 0.32
CA SER A 78 1.74 8.36 -0.68
C SER A 78 2.73 8.59 -1.82
N VAL A 79 3.50 7.57 -2.15
CA VAL A 79 4.51 7.58 -3.22
C VAL A 79 4.16 6.51 -4.24
N LEU A 80 4.24 6.86 -5.52
CA LEU A 80 4.02 5.88 -6.58
C LEU A 80 5.27 5.02 -6.71
N ALA A 81 5.09 3.72 -6.83
CA ALA A 81 6.20 2.79 -6.98
C ALA A 81 5.91 1.82 -8.09
N THR A 82 6.96 1.41 -8.80
CA THR A 82 6.93 0.25 -9.68
C THR A 82 7.78 -0.86 -9.07
N PRO A 83 7.65 -2.10 -9.52
CA PRO A 83 8.51 -3.19 -9.04
C PRO A 83 10.00 -3.02 -9.34
N TYR A 84 10.33 -2.08 -10.23
CA TYR A 84 11.70 -1.69 -10.56
C TYR A 84 12.20 -0.48 -9.78
N SER A 85 11.31 0.26 -9.10
CA SER A 85 11.67 1.45 -8.34
C SER A 85 12.59 1.09 -7.18
N SER A 86 13.73 1.77 -7.11
CA SER A 86 14.72 1.55 -6.06
C SER A 86 14.32 2.24 -4.75
N ALA A 87 14.82 1.75 -3.61
CA ALA A 87 14.60 2.41 -2.33
C ALA A 87 15.12 3.86 -2.35
N GLN A 88 16.26 4.12 -2.98
CA GLN A 88 16.85 5.45 -3.08
C GLN A 88 15.99 6.42 -3.92
N GLU A 89 15.37 5.95 -5.01
CA GLU A 89 14.42 6.74 -5.80
C GLU A 89 13.19 7.13 -4.99
N LEU A 90 12.63 6.17 -4.25
CA LEU A 90 11.45 6.39 -3.42
C LEU A 90 11.73 7.37 -2.26
N VAL A 91 12.95 7.33 -1.69
CA VAL A 91 13.40 8.33 -0.71
C VAL A 91 13.42 9.72 -1.34
N LYS A 92 13.99 9.89 -2.54
CA LYS A 92 14.01 11.19 -3.24
C LYS A 92 12.60 11.73 -3.48
N GLU A 93 11.69 10.87 -3.94
CA GLU A 93 10.30 11.23 -4.24
C GLU A 93 9.48 11.56 -2.98
N ALA A 94 9.74 10.84 -1.88
CA ALA A 94 9.10 11.12 -0.61
C ALA A 94 9.61 12.43 0.00
N LEU A 95 10.93 12.68 -0.01
CA LEU A 95 11.51 13.93 0.50
C LEU A 95 10.90 15.16 -0.19
N GLU A 96 10.71 15.10 -1.51
CA GLU A 96 10.01 16.15 -2.25
C GLU A 96 8.57 16.36 -1.76
N ARG A 97 7.82 15.29 -1.50
CA ARG A 97 6.45 15.39 -0.95
C ARG A 97 6.39 15.89 0.49
N TYR A 98 7.49 15.75 1.22
CA TYR A 98 7.69 16.35 2.55
C TYR A 98 8.27 17.77 2.46
N SER A 99 8.41 18.35 1.27
CA SER A 99 9.02 19.67 1.04
C SER A 99 10.47 19.78 1.53
N LEU A 100 11.21 18.66 1.49
CA LEU A 100 12.63 18.57 1.82
C LEU A 100 13.49 18.46 0.55
N CYS A 101 14.78 18.77 0.69
CA CYS A 101 15.69 18.83 -0.44
C CYS A 101 16.12 17.44 -0.93
N LYS A 102 15.85 17.12 -2.21
CA LYS A 102 16.24 15.85 -2.85
C LYS A 102 17.74 15.58 -2.84
N THR A 103 18.57 16.62 -2.83
CA THR A 103 20.05 16.48 -2.82
C THR A 103 20.56 15.85 -1.52
N GLN A 104 19.76 15.90 -0.45
CA GLN A 104 20.09 15.28 0.83
C GLN A 104 19.65 13.82 0.93
N ALA A 105 19.06 13.22 -0.13
CA ALA A 105 18.56 11.85 -0.09
C ALA A 105 19.59 10.80 0.38
N GLY A 106 20.88 11.02 0.13
CA GLY A 106 21.95 10.15 0.63
C GLY A 106 22.07 10.09 2.15
N LYS A 107 21.57 11.10 2.89
CA LYS A 107 21.54 11.13 4.36
C LYS A 107 20.36 10.37 4.95
N PHE A 108 19.39 10.01 4.12
CA PHE A 108 18.18 9.33 4.53
C PHE A 108 18.19 7.88 4.04
N VAL A 109 17.39 7.06 4.71
CA VAL A 109 17.19 5.66 4.37
C VAL A 109 15.72 5.29 4.55
N LEU A 110 15.22 4.44 3.67
CA LEU A 110 13.89 3.85 3.80
C LEU A 110 13.99 2.64 4.72
N CYS A 111 13.18 2.60 5.76
CA CYS A 111 13.15 1.53 6.74
C CYS A 111 11.86 0.73 6.60
N ASP A 112 11.97 -0.60 6.60
CA ASP A 112 10.85 -1.51 6.80
C ASP A 112 10.65 -1.71 8.31
N VAL A 113 9.59 -1.11 8.86
CA VAL A 113 9.36 -1.04 10.30
C VAL A 113 8.20 -1.92 10.71
N ILE A 114 8.43 -2.74 11.72
CA ILE A 114 7.45 -3.64 12.32
C ILE A 114 7.11 -3.16 13.71
N GLY A 115 5.83 -3.19 14.02
CA GLY A 115 5.32 -2.71 15.29
C GLY A 115 3.93 -3.22 15.59
N LYS A 116 3.34 -2.68 16.65
CA LYS A 116 1.98 -2.96 17.07
C LYS A 116 1.26 -1.66 17.42
N PHE A 117 -0.06 -1.72 17.39
CA PHE A 117 -0.88 -0.67 17.96
C PHE A 117 -1.23 -1.07 19.38
N GLU A 118 -0.77 -0.28 20.37
CA GLU A 118 -1.01 -0.53 21.79
C GLU A 118 -1.98 0.51 22.39
N GLY A 119 -2.63 0.15 23.50
CA GLY A 119 -3.53 1.03 24.24
C GLY A 119 -4.93 1.22 23.63
N VAL A 120 -5.79 1.93 24.35
CA VAL A 120 -7.18 2.24 23.95
C VAL A 120 -7.21 3.13 22.71
N GLU A 121 -6.26 4.07 22.63
CA GLU A 121 -6.13 5.02 21.51
C GLU A 121 -5.34 4.47 20.32
N LYS A 122 -4.88 3.20 20.38
CA LYS A 122 -4.11 2.54 19.31
C LYS A 122 -2.93 3.39 18.86
N TYR A 123 -2.05 3.77 19.79
CA TYR A 123 -0.81 4.44 19.42
C TYR A 123 0.16 3.44 18.79
N TRP A 124 0.91 3.90 17.79
CA TRP A 124 1.91 3.07 17.13
C TRP A 124 3.13 2.90 18.03
N LYS A 125 3.54 1.64 18.25
CA LYS A 125 4.79 1.29 18.92
C LYS A 125 5.64 0.43 18.00
N MET A 126 6.84 0.91 17.73
CA MET A 126 7.86 0.17 17.00
C MET A 126 8.42 -0.97 17.85
N GLU A 127 8.61 -2.14 17.23
CA GLU A 127 9.21 -3.32 17.84
C GLU A 127 10.57 -3.62 17.19
N CYS A 128 10.67 -3.51 15.87
CA CYS A 128 11.94 -3.60 15.16
C CYS A 128 11.89 -2.86 13.82
N LEU A 129 13.06 -2.64 13.24
CA LEU A 129 13.22 -1.98 11.95
C LEU A 129 14.34 -2.63 11.13
N ARG A 130 14.21 -2.59 9.81
CA ARG A 130 15.27 -2.97 8.87
C ARG A 130 15.52 -1.82 7.89
N ALA A 131 16.74 -1.30 7.87
CA ALA A 131 17.17 -0.36 6.82
C ALA A 131 17.21 -1.08 5.46
N LEU A 132 16.55 -0.51 4.45
CA LEU A 132 16.61 -1.03 3.09
C LEU A 132 17.87 -0.51 2.39
N GLY A 133 18.56 -1.39 1.67
CA GLY A 133 19.64 -1.01 0.77
C GLY A 133 19.13 -0.17 -0.40
N ASP A 134 19.96 0.73 -0.90
CA ASP A 134 19.60 1.72 -1.93
C ASP A 134 18.93 1.11 -3.17
N ASN A 135 19.39 -0.09 -3.57
CA ASN A 135 18.93 -0.81 -4.76
C ASN A 135 17.84 -1.86 -4.47
N GLU A 136 17.39 -2.01 -3.23
CA GLU A 136 16.25 -2.89 -2.95
C GLU A 136 14.98 -2.36 -3.63
N ARG A 137 13.97 -3.21 -3.76
CA ARG A 137 12.69 -2.92 -4.43
C ARG A 137 11.55 -2.93 -3.41
N PRO A 138 11.23 -1.80 -2.75
CA PRO A 138 10.28 -1.78 -1.62
C PRO A 138 8.89 -2.26 -1.98
N LEU A 139 8.43 -2.03 -3.21
CA LEU A 139 7.13 -2.53 -3.66
C LEU A 139 7.09 -4.06 -3.75
N LEU A 140 8.18 -4.69 -4.25
CA LEU A 140 8.30 -6.15 -4.27
C LEU A 140 8.39 -6.72 -2.86
N ILE A 141 9.17 -6.10 -1.98
CA ILE A 141 9.28 -6.50 -0.57
C ILE A 141 7.91 -6.45 0.11
N GLN A 142 7.13 -5.39 -0.15
CA GLN A 142 5.78 -5.25 0.37
C GLN A 142 4.86 -6.40 -0.04
N ASP A 143 5.00 -6.89 -1.26
CA ASP A 143 4.15 -7.92 -1.84
C ASP A 143 4.57 -9.33 -1.41
N LEU A 144 5.88 -9.59 -1.37
CA LEU A 144 6.46 -10.91 -1.12
C LEU A 144 6.52 -11.30 0.35
N TRP A 145 6.52 -10.33 1.25
CA TRP A 145 6.68 -10.59 2.67
C TRP A 145 5.59 -9.89 3.48
N LYS A 146 5.12 -10.55 4.56
CA LYS A 146 4.15 -10.00 5.51
C LYS A 146 4.66 -10.22 6.94
N PRO A 147 4.35 -9.29 7.87
CA PRO A 147 4.68 -9.47 9.28
C PRO A 147 3.99 -10.69 9.87
N LYS A 148 4.55 -11.16 10.99
CA LYS A 148 3.89 -12.18 11.84
C LYS A 148 2.53 -11.68 12.32
N GLU A 149 1.60 -12.60 12.53
CA GLU A 149 0.29 -12.28 13.10
C GLU A 149 0.41 -11.48 14.40
N GLY A 150 -0.46 -10.48 14.55
CA GLY A 150 -0.44 -9.54 15.68
C GLY A 150 0.51 -8.35 15.50
N PHE A 151 1.36 -8.35 14.46
CA PHE A 151 2.20 -7.22 14.08
C PHE A 151 1.67 -6.52 12.83
N ALA A 152 2.00 -5.24 12.72
CA ALA A 152 1.75 -4.41 11.55
C ALA A 152 3.09 -3.90 10.98
N ARG A 153 3.06 -3.50 9.71
CA ARG A 153 4.21 -2.96 8.98
C ARG A 153 3.91 -1.56 8.47
N ARG A 154 4.90 -0.68 8.51
CA ARG A 154 4.92 0.57 7.76
C ARG A 154 6.32 0.89 7.25
N PHE A 155 6.42 1.58 6.12
CA PHE A 155 7.69 2.12 5.64
C PHE A 155 7.93 3.50 6.24
N GLU A 156 9.11 3.72 6.80
CA GLU A 156 9.49 5.00 7.41
C GLU A 156 10.73 5.58 6.72
N ILE A 157 10.79 6.90 6.56
CA ILE A 157 12.04 7.59 6.24
C ILE A 157 12.68 8.08 7.52
N ARG A 158 13.95 7.72 7.69
CA ARG A 158 14.78 8.13 8.83
C ARG A 158 16.13 8.62 8.36
N MET A 159 16.83 9.36 9.23
CA MET A 159 18.22 9.71 9.00
C MET A 159 19.10 8.47 9.19
N ARG A 160 20.10 8.27 8.34
CA ARG A 160 21.03 7.13 8.47
C ARG A 160 21.75 7.11 9.81
N THR A 161 22.19 8.28 10.27
CA THR A 161 22.86 8.44 11.57
C THR A 161 21.97 8.03 12.74
N GLU A 162 20.67 8.30 12.67
CA GLU A 162 19.70 7.90 13.70
C GLU A 162 19.54 6.38 13.74
N VAL A 163 19.46 5.74 12.57
CA VAL A 163 19.32 4.28 12.45
C VAL A 163 20.60 3.57 12.94
N GLU A 164 21.76 4.09 12.58
CA GLU A 164 23.06 3.60 13.06
C GLU A 164 23.19 3.72 14.58
N GLU A 165 22.73 4.84 15.16
CA GLU A 165 22.72 5.03 16.61
C GLU A 165 21.76 4.05 17.32
N MET A 166 20.58 3.79 16.76
CA MET A 166 19.66 2.77 17.30
C MET A 166 20.28 1.38 17.28
N ALA A 167 20.92 1.00 16.17
CA ALA A 167 21.59 -0.29 16.04
C ALA A 167 22.74 -0.43 17.07
N ALA A 168 23.54 0.63 17.28
CA ALA A 168 24.59 0.64 18.29
C ALA A 168 24.04 0.46 19.72
N LYS A 169 22.97 1.17 20.07
CA LYS A 169 22.31 1.05 21.39
C LYS A 169 21.79 -0.37 21.63
N GLU A 170 21.21 -1.00 20.62
CA GLU A 170 20.76 -2.40 20.73
C GLU A 170 21.94 -3.33 21.03
N THR A 171 23.09 -3.17 20.37
CA THR A 171 24.28 -3.99 20.66
C THR A 171 24.84 -3.80 22.07
N ASP A 172 24.78 -2.57 22.60
CA ASP A 172 25.24 -2.26 23.95
C ASP A 172 24.36 -2.94 25.02
N THR A 173 23.04 -2.97 24.82
CA THR A 173 22.12 -3.63 25.78
C THR A 173 22.31 -5.14 25.88
N VAL A 174 22.63 -5.81 24.76
CA VAL A 174 22.93 -7.24 24.74
C VAL A 174 24.24 -7.53 25.47
N THR A 175 25.24 -6.68 25.29
CA THR A 175 26.56 -6.84 25.93
C THR A 175 26.51 -6.56 27.42
N ALA A 176 25.68 -5.61 27.88
CA ALA A 176 25.49 -5.32 29.30
C ALA A 176 24.73 -6.40 30.08
N SER A 177 24.05 -7.32 29.39
CA SER A 177 23.26 -8.40 30.00
C SER A 177 24.03 -9.72 30.14
N LYS A 178 25.33 -9.73 29.83
CA LYS A 178 26.21 -10.91 29.83
C LYS A 178 27.36 -10.71 30.80
#